data_AF-A0A1Y1ZRI5-F1
#
_entry.id   AF-A0A1Y1ZRI5-F1
#
_cell.length_a   1.000
_cell.length_b   1.000
_cell.length_c   1.000
_cell.angle_alpha   90.00
_cell.angle_beta   90.00
_cell.angle_gamma   90.00
#
_symmetry.space_group_name_H-M   'P 1'
#
loop_
_entity.id
_entity.type
_entity.pdbx_description
1 polymer ?
#
loop_
_entity_poly.entity_id
_entity_poly.type
_entity_poly.pdbx_seq_one_letter_code
_entity_poly.pdbx_strand_id
1 'polypeptide(L)'
;MFKPTAPLQRRLRRLALTTKMTNKGYYKGNRVGSMGTIDRFGKFAPDYSKIRTYPPAVEKPDLTPFVTKFVMKKNPERDTMEAETKMSPAEQYYEAWKSRGAQE
;
A
#
# COMPACT_ATOMS: atom_id res chain seq x y z
N MET A 1 2.01 37.75 -20.66
CA MET A 1 2.67 36.83 -19.71
C MET A 1 2.55 37.42 -18.32
N PHE A 2 1.76 36.81 -17.42
CA PHE A 2 1.55 37.33 -16.07
C PHE A 2 2.81 37.13 -15.23
N LYS A 3 3.31 38.21 -14.61
CA LYS A 3 4.45 38.17 -13.68
C LYS A 3 3.94 38.44 -12.25
N PRO A 4 4.32 37.62 -11.25
CA PRO A 4 3.93 37.84 -9.87
C PRO A 4 4.55 39.13 -9.33
N THR A 5 3.88 39.76 -8.36
CA THR A 5 4.41 40.90 -7.63
C THR A 5 5.69 40.52 -6.86
N ALA A 6 6.58 41.47 -6.61
CA ALA A 6 7.85 41.25 -5.92
C ALA A 6 7.72 40.48 -4.57
N PRO A 7 6.77 40.78 -3.66
CA PRO A 7 6.62 40.02 -2.42
C PRO A 7 6.20 38.56 -2.68
N LEU A 8 5.31 38.32 -3.65
CA LEU A 8 4.87 36.99 -4.03
C LEU A 8 6.01 36.20 -4.67
N GLN A 9 6.78 36.82 -5.57
CA GLN A 9 7.94 36.18 -6.22
C GLN A 9 9.00 35.74 -5.19
N ARG A 10 9.26 36.54 -4.14
CA ARG A 10 10.17 36.17 -3.04
C ARG A 10 9.71 34.91 -2.31
N ARG A 11 8.40 34.73 -2.10
CA ARG A 11 7.83 33.54 -1.45
C ARG A 11 7.85 32.33 -2.37
N LEU A 12 7.43 32.47 -3.63
CA LEU A 12 7.37 31.37 -4.60
C LEU A 12 8.73 30.71 -4.86
N ARG A 13 9.82 31.49 -4.90
CA ARG A 13 11.18 30.94 -5.10
C ARG A 13 11.68 30.03 -3.97
N ARG A 14 11.03 30.03 -2.81
CA ARG A 14 11.39 29.17 -1.66
C ARG A 14 10.58 27.87 -1.63
N LEU A 15 9.52 27.76 -2.44
CA LEU A 15 8.75 26.53 -2.53
C LEU A 15 9.56 25.46 -3.25
N ALA A 16 9.35 24.21 -2.86
CA ALA A 16 9.96 23.08 -3.55
C ALA A 16 9.49 23.04 -5.02
N LEU A 17 10.44 22.95 -5.95
CA LEU A 17 10.14 22.86 -7.37
C LEU A 17 9.27 21.64 -7.67
N THR A 18 8.27 21.83 -8.52
CA THR A 18 7.45 20.77 -9.09
C THR A 18 7.75 20.60 -10.57
N THR A 19 7.21 19.55 -11.18
CA THR A 19 7.39 19.26 -12.61
C THR A 19 6.81 20.31 -13.54
N LYS A 20 5.98 21.24 -13.04
CA LYS A 20 5.27 22.25 -13.85
C LYS A 20 5.80 23.67 -13.68
N MET A 21 6.78 23.87 -12.81
CA MET A 21 7.31 25.20 -12.46
C MET A 21 8.48 25.64 -13.32
N THR A 22 9.04 24.75 -14.15
CA THR A 22 10.26 24.96 -14.92
C THR A 22 10.10 24.34 -16.31
N ASN A 23 10.97 24.77 -17.22
CA ASN A 23 10.99 24.34 -18.61
C ASN A 23 11.90 23.10 -18.78
N LYS A 24 12.45 22.94 -19.99
CA LYS A 24 13.29 21.81 -20.42
C LYS A 24 14.43 21.52 -19.42
N GLY A 25 14.69 20.24 -19.17
CA GLY A 25 15.85 19.76 -18.41
C GLY A 25 15.59 19.42 -16.94
N TYR A 26 14.46 19.86 -16.35
CA TYR A 26 14.10 19.45 -15.00
C TYR A 26 13.16 18.24 -15.03
N TYR A 27 13.67 17.09 -14.59
CA TYR A 27 12.87 15.90 -14.36
C TYR A 27 12.71 15.66 -12.86
N LYS A 28 11.48 15.40 -12.42
CA LYS A 28 11.15 15.00 -11.05
C LYS A 28 10.17 13.84 -11.08
N GLY A 29 10.55 12.73 -10.46
CA GLY A 29 9.74 11.51 -10.43
C GLY A 29 8.59 11.54 -9.41
N ASN A 30 7.62 10.65 -9.59
CA ASN A 30 6.42 10.50 -8.74
C ASN A 30 6.47 9.24 -7.84
N ARG A 31 7.66 8.74 -7.51
CA ARG A 31 7.85 7.50 -6.72
C ARG A 31 7.18 6.25 -7.33
N VAL A 32 7.10 6.18 -8.66
CA VAL A 32 6.54 5.03 -9.37
C VAL A 32 7.41 3.76 -9.30
N GLY A 33 8.67 3.90 -8.87
CA GLY A 33 9.67 2.83 -8.83
C GLY A 33 10.46 2.73 -10.14
N SER A 34 11.62 2.07 -10.10
CA SER A 34 12.39 1.73 -11.30
C SER A 34 11.87 0.43 -11.90
N MET A 35 11.29 0.51 -13.09
CA MET A 35 10.67 -0.64 -13.79
C MET A 35 11.60 -1.24 -14.87
N GLY A 36 12.87 -0.82 -14.91
CA GLY A 36 13.78 -1.16 -16.00
C GLY A 36 14.97 -0.22 -16.09
N THR A 37 15.61 -0.21 -17.26
CA THR A 37 16.85 0.53 -17.51
C THR A 37 16.73 1.38 -18.77
N ILE A 38 17.34 2.57 -18.75
CA ILE A 38 17.49 3.42 -19.94
C ILE A 38 18.86 3.13 -20.54
N ASP A 39 18.92 2.83 -21.83
CA ASP A 39 20.19 2.58 -22.54
C ASP A 39 20.96 3.89 -22.83
N ARG A 40 22.18 3.75 -23.35
CA ARG A 40 23.02 4.90 -23.73
C ARG A 40 22.43 5.80 -24.82
N PHE A 41 21.39 5.36 -25.51
CA PHE A 41 20.69 6.07 -26.58
C PHE A 41 19.36 6.68 -26.10
N GLY A 42 19.02 6.54 -24.82
CA GLY A 42 17.80 7.07 -24.22
C GLY A 42 16.57 6.19 -24.39
N LYS A 43 16.71 4.95 -24.89
CA LYS A 43 15.59 4.00 -24.99
C LYS A 43 15.37 3.29 -23.66
N PHE A 44 14.12 3.07 -23.29
CA PHE A 44 13.76 2.35 -22.07
C PHE A 44 13.51 0.86 -22.35
N ALA A 45 14.18 -0.01 -21.60
CA ALA A 45 13.97 -1.45 -21.60
C ALA A 45 13.32 -1.90 -20.28
N PRO A 46 12.09 -2.48 -20.30
CA PRO A 46 11.40 -2.92 -19.09
C PRO A 46 12.03 -4.20 -18.52
N ASP A 47 12.10 -4.27 -17.19
CA ASP A 47 12.50 -5.45 -16.42
C ASP A 47 11.25 -6.06 -15.75
N TYR A 48 10.72 -7.13 -16.33
CA TYR A 48 9.49 -7.76 -15.87
C TYR A 48 9.57 -8.35 -14.46
N SER A 49 10.78 -8.58 -13.93
CA SER A 49 10.94 -9.01 -12.53
C SER A 49 10.58 -7.93 -11.51
N LYS A 50 10.59 -6.65 -11.93
CA LYS A 50 10.27 -5.48 -11.09
C LYS A 50 8.85 -4.95 -11.28
N ILE A 51 8.14 -5.44 -12.29
CA ILE A 51 6.80 -5.00 -12.62
C ILE A 51 5.81 -5.67 -11.67
N ARG A 52 5.10 -4.85 -10.89
CA ARG A 52 4.10 -5.31 -9.93
C ARG A 52 2.86 -5.82 -10.67
N THR A 53 2.47 -7.06 -10.41
CA THR A 53 1.22 -7.67 -10.88
C THR A 53 0.24 -7.82 -9.72
N TYR A 54 -1.01 -7.44 -9.94
CA TYR A 54 -2.09 -7.61 -8.98
C TYR A 54 -3.04 -8.69 -9.54
N PRO A 55 -3.02 -9.93 -9.02
CA PRO A 55 -3.92 -10.97 -9.50
C PRO A 55 -5.37 -10.58 -9.22
N PRO A 56 -6.33 -11.02 -10.06
CA PRO A 56 -7.74 -10.82 -9.77
C PRO A 56 -8.09 -11.47 -8.43
N ALA A 57 -8.98 -10.84 -7.67
CA ALA A 57 -9.53 -11.46 -6.48
C ALA A 57 -10.19 -12.78 -6.86
N VAL A 58 -9.97 -13.84 -6.08
CA VAL A 58 -10.75 -15.07 -6.20
C VAL A 58 -12.20 -14.67 -6.06
N GLU A 59 -13.01 -14.90 -7.09
CA GLU A 59 -14.44 -14.60 -7.06
C GLU A 59 -15.07 -15.44 -5.94
N LYS A 60 -15.28 -14.79 -4.79
CA LYS A 60 -16.06 -15.32 -3.68
C LYS A 60 -17.35 -14.51 -3.66
N PRO A 61 -18.36 -14.89 -4.47
CA PRO A 61 -19.56 -14.09 -4.68
C PRO A 61 -20.32 -13.81 -3.36
N ASP A 62 -20.14 -14.66 -2.36
CA ASP A 62 -20.82 -14.54 -1.07
C ASP A 62 -20.17 -13.54 -0.10
N LEU A 63 -18.95 -13.07 -0.38
CA LEU A 63 -18.25 -12.10 0.46
C LEU A 63 -18.46 -10.68 -0.05
N THR A 64 -18.99 -9.82 0.81
CA THR A 64 -19.15 -8.39 0.53
C THR A 64 -18.32 -7.57 1.54
N PRO A 65 -17.96 -6.31 1.24
CA PRO A 65 -17.23 -5.46 2.19
C PRO A 65 -18.09 -5.04 3.41
N PHE A 66 -19.33 -5.52 3.49
CA PHE A 66 -20.26 -5.22 4.56
C PHE A 66 -20.71 -6.50 5.26
N VAL A 67 -21.09 -6.36 6.53
CA VAL A 67 -21.71 -7.42 7.32
C VAL A 67 -23.09 -6.94 7.75
N THR A 68 -24.06 -7.85 7.85
CA THR A 68 -25.40 -7.50 8.33
C THR A 68 -25.34 -7.01 9.78
N LYS A 69 -26.18 -6.02 10.11
CA LYS A 69 -26.25 -5.46 11.48
C LYS A 69 -26.71 -6.48 12.54
N PHE A 70 -27.32 -7.58 12.11
CA PHE A 70 -27.74 -8.67 12.99
C PHE A 70 -26.57 -9.49 13.54
N VAL A 71 -25.44 -9.54 12.83
CA VAL A 71 -24.23 -10.20 13.32
C VAL A 71 -23.61 -9.29 14.37
N MET A 72 -23.63 -9.74 15.63
CA MET A 72 -22.98 -9.03 16.73
C MET A 72 -21.47 -8.99 16.51
N LYS A 73 -20.86 -7.84 16.78
CA LYS A 73 -19.41 -7.71 16.75
C LYS A 73 -18.82 -8.56 17.87
N LYS A 74 -17.96 -9.50 17.52
CA LYS A 74 -17.16 -10.21 18.50
C LYS A 74 -16.17 -9.23 19.13
N ASN A 75 -16.25 -9.00 20.43
CA ASN A 75 -15.30 -8.18 21.17
C ASN A 75 -14.27 -9.13 21.78
N PRO A 76 -13.05 -9.24 21.21
CA PRO A 76 -12.07 -10.19 21.70
C PRO A 76 -11.78 -9.98 23.19
N GLU A 77 -11.65 -8.74 23.67
CA GLU A 77 -11.37 -8.44 25.08
C GLU A 77 -12.48 -8.86 26.07
N ARG A 78 -13.75 -8.82 25.65
CA ARG A 78 -14.88 -9.23 26.52
C ARG A 78 -15.14 -10.72 26.46
N ASP A 79 -14.95 -11.34 25.30
CA ASP A 79 -15.06 -12.81 25.14
C ASP A 79 -13.84 -13.55 25.71
N THR A 80 -12.69 -12.89 25.85
CA THR A 80 -11.49 -13.46 26.51
C THR A 80 -11.47 -13.26 28.02
N MET A 81 -12.37 -12.47 28.62
CA MET A 81 -12.47 -12.41 30.09
C MET A 81 -12.88 -13.76 30.69
N GLU A 82 -13.54 -14.62 29.92
CA GLU A 82 -13.81 -16.03 30.30
C GLU A 82 -12.71 -17.00 29.84
N ALA A 83 -11.80 -16.55 28.97
CA ALA A 83 -10.67 -17.32 28.48
C ALA A 83 -9.35 -16.65 28.87
N GLU A 84 -9.05 -16.65 30.18
CA GLU A 84 -7.71 -16.46 30.72
C GLU A 84 -6.77 -17.51 30.13
N THR A 85 -6.34 -17.30 28.90
CA THR A 85 -5.56 -18.29 28.18
C THR A 85 -4.11 -18.00 28.49
N LYS A 86 -3.51 -18.81 29.38
CA LYS A 86 -2.10 -18.76 29.79
C LYS A 86 -1.10 -19.05 28.65
N MET A 87 -1.57 -19.22 27.42
CA MET A 87 -0.77 -19.55 26.25
C MET A 87 -0.58 -18.34 25.33
N SER A 88 0.62 -18.23 24.79
CA SER A 88 0.97 -17.23 23.78
C SER A 88 0.13 -17.41 22.50
N PRO A 89 -0.05 -16.37 21.68
CA PRO A 89 -0.76 -16.47 20.40
C PRO A 89 -0.21 -17.56 19.47
N ALA A 90 1.10 -17.83 19.52
CA ALA A 90 1.74 -18.88 18.74
C ALA A 90 1.32 -20.29 19.20
N GLU A 91 1.23 -20.52 20.51
CA GLU A 91 0.80 -21.79 21.08
C GLU A 91 -0.69 -22.07 20.82
N GLN A 92 -1.53 -21.03 20.90
CA GLN A 92 -2.95 -21.13 20.53
C GLN A 92 -3.13 -21.49 19.06
N TYR A 93 -2.33 -20.88 18.18
CA TYR A 93 -2.31 -21.23 16.76
C TYR A 93 -1.88 -22.68 16.53
N TYR A 94 -0.83 -23.14 17.23
CA TYR A 94 -0.32 -24.50 17.11
C TYR A 94 -1.33 -25.57 17.54
N GLU A 95 -2.04 -25.39 18.65
CA GLU A 95 -3.12 -26.29 19.08
C GLU A 95 -4.33 -26.25 18.14
N ALA A 96 -4.68 -25.06 17.63
CA ALA A 96 -5.75 -24.91 16.65
C ALA A 96 -5.38 -25.56 15.30
N TRP A 97 -4.10 -25.59 14.93
CA TRP A 97 -3.58 -26.31 13.77
C TRP A 97 -3.66 -27.83 13.97
N LYS A 98 -3.19 -28.35 15.13
CA LYS A 98 -3.32 -29.78 15.47
C LYS A 98 -4.76 -30.27 15.40
N SER A 99 -5.70 -29.52 15.98
CA SER A 99 -7.10 -29.91 16.08
C SER A 99 -7.87 -29.88 14.75
N ARG A 100 -7.46 -29.04 13.79
CA ARG A 100 -8.12 -28.92 12.47
C ARG A 100 -7.64 -29.93 11.43
N GLY A 101 -6.79 -30.87 11.83
CA GLY A 101 -6.21 -31.87 10.94
C GLY A 101 -4.87 -31.40 10.42
N ALA A 102 -3.82 -31.67 11.20
CA ALA A 102 -2.43 -31.42 10.84
C ALA A 102 -2.05 -32.21 9.57
N GLN A 103 -2.18 -31.59 8.41
CA GLN A 103 -1.50 -32.01 7.18
C GLN A 103 -0.55 -30.88 6.76
N GLU A 104 0.62 -31.30 6.27
CA GLU A 104 1.76 -30.45 5.86
C GLU A 104 1.41 -29.46 4.74
#